data_AF-X1FFX3-F1
#
_entry.id   AF-X1FFX3-F1
#
_cell.length_a   1.000
_cell.length_b   1.000
_cell.length_c   1.000
_cell.angle_alpha   90.00
_cell.angle_beta   90.00
_cell.angle_gamma   90.00
#
_symmetry.space_group_name_H-M   'P 1'
#
loop_
_entity.id
_entity.type
_entity.pdbx_description
1 polymer ?
#
loop_
_entity_poly.entity_id
_entity_poly.type
_entity_poly.pdbx_seq_one_letter_code
_entity_poly.pdbx_strand_id
1 'polypeptide(L)' 'YPGSFVPRPIEVIIEKADSDVRILAKDLMDLTKLDWNSTDFCKRLPATIAVSQKVGNIIGELRGRDIEPPSAYSNYM' A
#
# COMPACT_ATOMS: atom_id res chain seq x y z
N TYR A 1 8.61 -11.18 19.65
CA TYR A 1 8.70 -9.71 19.48
C TYR A 1 8.48 -9.07 20.85
N PRO A 2 9.51 -8.59 21.55
CA PRO A 2 9.35 -7.94 22.85
C PRO A 2 9.48 -6.41 22.70
N GLY A 3 8.83 -5.82 21.70
CA GLY A 3 8.65 -4.37 21.65
C GLY A 3 7.52 -3.96 22.59
N SER A 4 7.63 -2.81 23.26
CA SER A 4 6.66 -2.33 24.26
C SER A 4 5.25 -2.02 23.74
N PHE A 5 4.98 -2.22 22.45
CA PHE A 5 3.72 -1.86 21.81
C PHE A 5 2.93 -3.08 21.37
N VAL A 6 1.62 -3.05 21.63
CA VAL A 6 0.68 -4.03 21.09
C VAL A 6 0.56 -3.80 19.58
N PRO A 7 0.80 -4.82 18.73
CA PRO A 7 0.68 -4.66 17.29
C PRO A 7 -0.77 -4.32 16.92
N ARG A 8 -0.94 -3.32 16.05
CA ARG A 8 -2.26 -2.93 15.54
C ARG A 8 -2.59 -3.75 14.29
N PRO A 9 -3.68 -4.54 14.30
CA PRO A 9 -4.07 -5.33 13.14
C PRO A 9 -4.52 -4.44 11.98
N ILE A 10 -4.48 -5.01 10.77
CA ILE A 10 -5.08 -4.43 9.57
C ILE A 10 -6.48 -5.02 9.46
N GLU A 11 -7.49 -4.16 9.38
CA GLU A 11 -8.86 -4.55 9.07
C GLU A 11 -9.02 -4.66 7.55
N VAL A 12 -9.62 -5.76 7.10
CA VAL A 12 -9.85 -6.03 5.68
C VAL A 12 -11.34 -6.24 5.49
N ILE A 13 -11.96 -5.36 4.72
CA ILE A 13 -13.37 -5.43 4.33
C ILE A 13 -13.41 -5.99 2.91
N ILE A 14 -14.15 -7.07 2.72
CA ILE A 14 -14.26 -7.78 1.44
C ILE A 14 -15.67 -7.55 0.90
N GLU A 15 -15.77 -6.70 -0.12
CA GLU A 15 -17.04 -6.44 -0.81
C GLU A 15 -17.42 -7.59 -1.76
N LYS A 16 -16.42 -8.15 -2.45
CA LYS A 16 -16.56 -9.29 -3.35
C LYS A 16 -15.28 -10.13 -3.30
N ALA A 17 -15.44 -11.45 -3.24
CA ALA A 17 -14.33 -12.39 -3.33
C ALA A 17 -14.69 -13.55 -4.25
N ASP A 18 -13.76 -13.85 -5.15
CA ASP A 18 -13.79 -15.04 -6.01
C ASP A 18 -12.85 -16.14 -5.48
N SER A 19 -12.22 -15.92 -4.33
CA SER A 19 -11.23 -16.80 -3.68
C SER A 19 -11.45 -16.88 -2.17
N ASP A 20 -10.86 -17.88 -1.52
CA ASP A 20 -10.97 -18.05 -0.08
C ASP A 20 -10.34 -16.87 0.69
N VAL A 21 -11.03 -16.42 1.74
CA VAL A 21 -10.66 -15.25 2.54
C VAL A 21 -9.27 -15.41 3.17
N ARG A 22 -8.86 -16.63 3.56
CA ARG A 22 -7.53 -16.86 4.15
C ARG A 22 -6.43 -16.72 3.10
N ILE A 23 -6.70 -17.10 1.86
CA ILE A 23 -5.77 -16.90 0.74
C ILE A 23 -5.61 -15.39 0.51
N LEU A 24 -6.72 -14.65 0.39
CA LEU A 24 -6.68 -13.19 0.22
C LEU A 24 -5.93 -12.49 1.36
N ALA A 25 -6.19 -12.86 2.61
CA ALA A 25 -5.50 -12.29 3.76
C ALA A 25 -3.99 -12.61 3.76
N LYS A 26 -3.61 -13.82 3.32
CA LYS A 26 -2.21 -14.21 3.17
C LYS A 26 -1.54 -13.38 2.07
N ASP A 27 -2.17 -13.24 0.91
CA ASP A 27 -1.64 -12.46 -0.20
C ASP A 27 -1.46 -10.99 0.20
N LEU A 28 -2.44 -10.41 0.91
CA LEU A 28 -2.31 -9.06 1.48
C LEU A 28 -1.09 -8.96 2.42
N MET A 29 -0.90 -9.95 3.29
CA MET A 29 0.25 -10.00 4.19
C MET A 29 1.57 -10.20 3.44
N ASP A 30 1.59 -10.92 2.32
CA ASP A 30 2.78 -11.12 1.49
C ASP A 30 3.12 -9.85 0.70
N LEU A 31 2.12 -9.11 0.21
CA LEU A 31 2.30 -7.80 -0.40
C LEU A 31 2.92 -6.77 0.54
N THR A 32 2.77 -6.90 1.86
CA THR A 32 3.46 -6.02 2.83
C THR A 32 4.98 -6.20 2.86
N LYS A 33 5.48 -7.32 2.33
CA LYS A 33 6.90 -7.67 2.32
C LYS A 33 7.60 -7.25 1.03
N LEU A 34 6.85 -6.77 0.04
CA LEU A 34 7.34 -6.45 -1.30
C LEU A 34 7.71 -4.96 -1.47
N ASP A 35 8.29 -4.33 -0.45
CA ASP A 35 8.86 -2.98 -0.63
C ASP A 35 10.31 -3.08 -1.08
N TRP A 36 10.57 -2.92 -2.38
CA TRP A 36 11.93 -2.92 -2.92
C TRP A 36 12.75 -1.70 -2.48
N ASN A 37 12.09 -0.64 -2.00
CA ASN A 37 12.76 0.60 -1.60
C ASN A 37 13.24 0.57 -0.15
N SER A 38 13.02 -0.53 0.59
CA SER A 38 13.35 -0.62 2.01
C SER A 38 13.69 -2.05 2.42
N THR A 39 14.67 -2.20 3.30
CA THR A 39 15.01 -3.50 3.92
C THR A 39 14.21 -3.77 5.19
N ASP A 40 13.29 -2.88 5.57
CA ASP A 40 12.46 -3.07 6.75
C ASP A 40 11.55 -4.29 6.55
N PHE A 41 11.58 -5.19 7.53
CA PHE A 41 10.78 -6.40 7.48
C PHE A 41 9.30 -6.07 7.70
N CYS A 42 8.46 -6.45 6.72
CA CYS A 42 7.00 -6.32 6.73
C CYS A 42 6.50 -4.89 7.02
N LYS A 43 6.27 -4.12 5.95
CA LYS A 43 5.66 -2.80 6.08
C LYS A 43 4.22 -2.92 6.59
N ARG A 44 3.68 -1.81 7.11
CA ARG A 44 2.31 -1.80 7.62
C ARG A 44 1.26 -1.97 6.53
N LEU A 45 1.47 -1.41 5.34
CA LEU A 45 0.50 -1.46 4.25
C LEU A 45 1.01 -2.36 3.13
N PRO A 46 0.12 -3.09 2.42
CA PRO A 46 0.45 -3.79 1.19
C PRO A 46 1.10 -2.85 0.18
N ALA A 47 2.07 -3.35 -0.59
CA ALA A 47 2.80 -2.55 -1.58
C ALA A 47 1.86 -1.85 -2.58
N THR A 48 0.73 -2.47 -2.94
CA THR A 48 -0.28 -1.90 -3.85
C THR A 48 -0.83 -0.57 -3.35
N ILE A 49 -1.15 -0.47 -2.05
CA ILE A 49 -1.66 0.77 -1.43
C ILE A 49 -0.51 1.74 -1.19
N ALA A 50 0.61 1.26 -0.63
CA ALA A 50 1.73 2.10 -0.24
C ALA A 50 2.36 2.82 -1.44
N VAL A 51 2.51 2.13 -2.58
CA VAL A 51 3.02 2.73 -3.82
C VAL A 51 2.04 3.75 -4.38
N SER A 52 0.74 3.42 -4.40
CA SER A 52 -0.29 4.33 -4.92
C SER A 52 -0.34 5.65 -4.15
N GLN A 53 -0.30 5.60 -2.82
CA GLN A 53 -0.24 6.80 -1.98
C GLN A 53 1.03 7.64 -2.23
N LYS A 54 2.20 6.99 -2.37
CA LYS A 54 3.46 7.70 -2.66
C LYS A 54 3.39 8.43 -3.99
N VAL A 55 2.91 7.76 -5.05
CA VAL A 55 2.76 8.36 -6.38
C VAL A 55 1.71 9.47 -6.36
N GLY A 56 0.57 9.25 -5.70
CA GLY A 56 -0.48 10.26 -5.53
C GLY A 56 0.02 11.54 -4.86
N ASN A 57 0.83 11.41 -3.81
CA ASN A 57 1.46 12.57 -3.15
C ASN A 57 2.39 13.34 -4.08
N ILE A 58 3.21 12.64 -4.88
CA ILE A 58 4.11 13.29 -5.86
C ILE A 58 3.29 14.05 -6.91
N ILE A 59 2.21 13.44 -7.42
CA ILE A 59 1.31 14.10 -8.38
C ILE A 59 0.63 15.32 -7.77
N GLY A 60 0.21 15.23 -6.51
CA GLY A 60 -0.37 16.35 -5.77
C GLY A 60 0.58 17.55 -5.69
N GLU A 61 1.86 17.30 -5.39
CA GLU A 61 2.91 18.32 -5.37
C GLU A 61 3.15 18.95 -6.75
N LEU A 62 3.14 18.16 -7.83
CA LEU A 62 3.28 18.66 -9.20
C LEU A 62 2.12 19.60 -9.57
N ARG A 63 0.88 19.17 -9.29
CA ARG A 63 -0.32 19.97 -9.53
C ARG A 63 -0.31 21.27 -8.73
N GLY A 64 0.16 21.24 -7.48
CA GLY A 64 0.30 22.45 -6.66
C GLY A 64 1.32 23.46 -7.20
N ARG A 65 2.18 23.06 -8.14
CA ARG A 65 3.15 23.92 -8.83
C ARG A 65 2.76 24.24 -10.27
N ASP A 66 1.50 23.98 -10.66
CA ASP A 66 1.00 24.10 -12.03
C ASP A 66 1.81 23.29 -13.06
N ILE A 67 2.37 22.15 -12.64
CA ILE A 67 3.05 21.19 -13.53
C ILE A 67 2.09 20.06 -13.85
N GLU A 68 1.84 19.82 -15.15
CA GLU A 68 1.01 18.71 -15.59
C GLU A 68 1.71 17.35 -15.35
N PRO A 69 1.07 16.42 -14.61
CA PRO A 69 1.64 15.11 -14.35
C PRO A 69 1.54 14.20 -15.59
N PRO A 70 2.47 13.25 -15.77
CA PRO A 70 2.39 12.28 -16.86
C PRO A 70 1.13 11.41 -16.76
N SER A 71 0.46 11.19 -17.90
CA SER A 71 -0.79 10.41 -17.98
C SER A 71 -0.65 8.96 -17.49
N ALA A 72 0.57 8.39 -17.59
CA ALA A 72 0.87 7.04 -17.13
C ALA A 72 0.56 6.81 -15.64
N TYR A 73 0.56 7.87 -14.83
CA TYR A 73 0.32 7.77 -13.38
C TYR A 73 -1.08 8.20 -12.95
N SER A 74 -2.01 8.41 -13.89
CA SER A 74 -3.35 8.93 -13.58
C SER A 74 -4.19 8.05 -12.66
N ASN A 75 -3.90 6.76 -12.56
CA ASN A 75 -4.66 5.79 -11.76
C ASN A 75 -4.08 5.57 -10.35
N TYR A 76 -3.00 6.26 -10.00
CA TYR A 76 -2.43 6.20 -8.65
C TYR A 76 -2.98 7.36 -7.82
N MET A 77 -3.66 7.01 -6.72
CA MET A 77 -4.33 7.96 -5.83
C MET A 77 -4.19 7.51 -4.37
#